data_AF-A0A7V6YI27-F1
#
_entry.id   AF-A0A7V6YI27-F1
#
_cell.length_a   1.000
_cell.length_b   1.000
_cell.length_c   1.000
_cell.angle_alpha   90.00
_cell.angle_beta   90.00
_cell.angle_gamma   90.00
#
_symmetry.space_group_name_H-M   'P 1'
#
loop_
_entity.id
_entity.type
_entity.pdbx_description
1 polymer ?
#
loop_
_entity_poly.entity_id
_entity_poly.type
_entity_poly.pdbx_seq_one_letter_code
_entity_poly.pdbx_strand_id
1 'polypeptide(L)'
;MSPAPILVVGGGASGIFAAIGAAERGAPVVLLEKNRYLGRKLLLTGNGRCNLTNTAPLDLLIQQFSENGPFLYSALANFSNRDVIHFFDRLGVPLKEERGGRVFPASNRSKDVQAALTFYLRKLGVQVELNTKVCGISVKGNRVNGVFTER
;
A
#
# COMPACT_ATOMS: atom_id res chain seq x y z
N MET A 1 1.97 14.48 26.26
CA MET A 1 2.45 13.18 25.75
C MET A 1 2.11 13.12 24.28
N SER A 2 3.08 12.83 23.40
CA SER A 2 2.79 12.59 21.99
C SER A 2 1.87 11.36 21.85
N PRO A 3 0.90 11.36 20.91
CA PRO A 3 0.03 10.21 20.70
C PRO A 3 0.86 8.97 20.33
N ALA A 4 0.43 7.81 20.82
CA ALA A 4 1.06 6.53 20.47
C ALA A 4 0.99 6.31 18.95
N PRO A 5 2.08 5.83 18.31
CA PRO A 5 2.08 5.63 16.87
C PRO A 5 1.14 4.49 16.46
N ILE A 6 0.58 4.60 15.26
CA ILE A 6 -0.07 3.50 14.58
C ILE A 6 1.02 2.58 14.04
N LEU A 7 0.97 1.30 14.43
CA LEU A 7 1.85 0.27 13.91
C LEU A 7 1.21 -0.38 12.68
N VAL A 8 1.92 -0.36 11.56
CA VAL A 8 1.54 -1.08 10.34
C VAL A 8 2.50 -2.24 10.15
N VAL A 9 1.96 -3.46 10.08
CA VAL A 9 2.76 -4.69 9.95
C VAL A 9 2.69 -5.20 8.51
N GLY A 10 3.83 -5.16 7.82
CA GLY A 10 4.02 -5.59 6.44
C GLY A 10 4.14 -4.42 5.47
N GLY A 11 5.27 -4.31 4.81
CA GLY A 11 5.59 -3.30 3.79
C GLY A 11 5.17 -3.68 2.38
N GLY A 12 4.08 -4.45 2.23
CA GLY A 12 3.46 -4.72 0.93
C GLY A 12 2.62 -3.55 0.41
N ALA A 13 1.94 -3.71 -0.73
CA ALA A 13 1.11 -2.65 -1.31
C ALA A 13 0.05 -2.13 -0.32
N SER A 14 -0.69 -3.03 0.33
CA SER A 14 -1.72 -2.67 1.32
C SER A 14 -1.14 -1.93 2.54
N GLY A 15 -0.06 -2.43 3.13
CA GLY A 15 0.56 -1.81 4.30
C GLY A 15 1.19 -0.45 3.98
N ILE A 16 1.81 -0.30 2.81
CA ILE A 16 2.30 1.01 2.35
C ILE A 16 1.14 2.01 2.24
N PHE A 17 0.03 1.64 1.58
CA PHE A 17 -1.13 2.52 1.44
C PHE A 17 -1.81 2.82 2.80
N ALA A 18 -1.88 1.83 3.70
CA ALA A 18 -2.40 2.04 5.05
C ALA A 18 -1.54 3.04 5.86
N ALA A 19 -0.21 2.90 5.78
CA ALA A 19 0.73 3.81 6.44
C ALA A 19 0.63 5.23 5.88
N ILE A 20 0.53 5.37 4.55
CA ILE A 20 0.32 6.66 3.87
C ILE A 20 -0.99 7.29 4.34
N GLY A 21 -2.10 6.55 4.28
CA GLY A 21 -3.42 7.07 4.67
C GLY A 21 -3.46 7.51 6.14
N ALA A 22 -2.84 6.77 7.05
CA ALA A 22 -2.73 7.17 8.45
C ALA A 22 -1.90 8.44 8.63
N ALA A 23 -0.73 8.52 7.96
CA ALA A 23 0.17 9.66 8.08
C ALA A 23 -0.38 10.95 7.44
N GLU A 24 -1.09 10.85 6.29
CA GLU A 24 -1.79 11.98 5.67
C GLU A 24 -2.86 12.59 6.58
N ARG A 25 -3.39 11.81 7.54
CA ARG A 25 -4.35 12.27 8.56
C ARG A 25 -3.66 12.78 9.83
N GLY A 26 -2.35 12.94 9.82
CA GLY A 26 -1.57 13.50 10.93
C GLY A 26 -1.22 12.52 12.05
N ALA A 27 -1.48 11.21 11.88
CA ALA A 27 -1.08 10.22 12.87
C ALA A 27 0.42 9.91 12.76
N PRO A 28 1.15 9.75 13.89
CA PRO A 28 2.48 9.16 13.86
C PRO A 28 2.38 7.68 13.45
N VAL A 29 3.23 7.22 12.53
CA VAL A 29 3.17 5.86 11.97
C VAL A 29 4.54 5.19 12.00
N VAL A 30 4.56 3.92 12.41
CA VAL A 30 5.70 3.01 12.24
C VAL A 30 5.29 1.85 11.35
N LEU A 31 5.99 1.66 10.23
CA LEU A 31 5.80 0.57 9.28
C LEU A 31 6.91 -0.49 9.47
N LEU A 32 6.53 -1.69 9.89
CA LEU A 32 7.44 -2.82 10.12
C LEU A 32 7.42 -3.78 8.93
N GLU A 33 8.59 -4.10 8.37
CA GLU A 33 8.74 -5.02 7.25
C GLU A 33 9.85 -6.03 7.52
N LYS A 34 9.55 -7.32 7.34
CA LYS A 34 10.49 -8.42 7.59
C LYS A 34 11.64 -8.50 6.58
N ASN A 35 11.45 -7.96 5.38
CA ASN A 35 12.44 -8.01 4.30
C ASN A 35 13.38 -6.79 4.31
N ARG A 36 14.46 -6.90 3.54
CA ARG A 36 15.44 -5.81 3.31
C ARG A 36 14.89 -4.61 2.55
N TYR A 37 13.74 -4.73 1.89
CA TYR A 37 13.12 -3.68 1.08
C TYR A 37 11.60 -3.79 1.14
N LEU A 38 10.91 -2.64 1.10
CA LEU A 38 9.46 -2.56 0.94
C LEU A 38 9.02 -3.12 -0.42
N GLY A 39 7.75 -3.52 -0.55
CA GLY A 39 7.14 -3.79 -1.85
C GLY A 39 7.76 -4.95 -2.63
N ARG A 40 8.42 -5.92 -1.97
CA ARG A 40 9.09 -7.04 -2.67
C ARG A 40 8.17 -7.77 -3.66
N LYS A 41 6.91 -8.01 -3.29
CA LYS A 41 5.92 -8.60 -4.21
C LYS A 41 5.44 -7.61 -5.29
N LEU A 42 5.29 -6.33 -4.94
CA LEU A 42 4.93 -5.27 -5.90
C LEU A 42 5.92 -5.22 -7.06
N LEU A 43 7.22 -5.34 -6.76
CA LEU A 43 8.29 -5.37 -7.75
C LEU A 43 8.16 -6.47 -8.81
N LEU A 44 7.53 -7.60 -8.46
CA LEU A 44 7.40 -8.78 -9.32
C LEU A 44 6.13 -8.75 -10.18
N THR A 45 5.14 -7.93 -9.83
CA THR A 45 3.86 -7.88 -10.55
C THR A 45 4.02 -7.35 -11.97
N GLY A 46 3.17 -7.82 -12.90
CA GLY A 46 3.21 -7.38 -14.30
C GLY A 46 4.53 -7.70 -15.01
N ASN A 47 5.22 -8.77 -14.58
CA ASN A 47 6.55 -9.15 -15.06
C ASN A 47 7.61 -8.05 -14.86
N GLY A 48 7.69 -7.50 -13.64
CA GLY A 48 8.64 -6.43 -13.31
C GLY A 48 8.17 -5.02 -13.69
N ARG A 49 6.98 -4.88 -14.28
CA ARG A 49 6.45 -3.59 -14.76
C ARG A 49 5.49 -2.93 -13.78
N CYS A 50 4.95 -3.67 -12.82
CA CYS A 50 3.93 -3.25 -11.87
C CYS A 50 2.59 -2.91 -12.54
N ASN A 51 1.71 -3.91 -12.67
CA ASN A 51 0.31 -3.66 -13.05
C ASN A 51 -0.42 -3.04 -11.85
N LEU A 52 -0.59 -1.72 -11.85
CA LEU A 52 -1.00 -0.93 -10.70
C LEU A 52 -2.49 -1.06 -10.39
N THR A 53 -3.31 -1.05 -11.43
CA THR A 53 -4.78 -1.03 -11.34
C THR A 53 -5.40 -1.37 -12.69
N ASN A 54 -6.73 -1.28 -12.79
CA ASN A 54 -7.49 -1.44 -14.03
C ASN A 54 -8.45 -0.26 -14.26
N THR A 55 -8.70 0.14 -15.50
CA THR A 55 -9.59 1.27 -15.86
C THR A 55 -11.07 0.90 -15.98
N ALA A 56 -11.43 -0.37 -15.76
CA ALA A 56 -12.81 -0.82 -15.79
C ALA A 56 -13.72 0.00 -14.85
N PRO A 57 -15.00 0.22 -15.24
CA PRO A 57 -16.03 0.71 -14.33
C PRO A 57 -16.08 -0.09 -13.04
N LEU A 58 -16.41 0.57 -11.92
CA LEU A 58 -16.30 -0.01 -10.59
C LEU A 58 -17.09 -1.32 -10.44
N ASP A 59 -18.32 -1.39 -10.95
CA ASP A 59 -19.15 -2.59 -10.86
C ASP A 59 -18.53 -3.77 -11.61
N LEU A 60 -17.97 -3.51 -12.81
CA LEU A 60 -17.28 -4.54 -13.60
C LEU A 60 -15.96 -4.97 -12.94
N LEU A 61 -15.25 -4.03 -12.31
CA LEU A 61 -14.04 -4.31 -11.55
C LEU A 61 -14.34 -5.22 -10.35
N ILE A 62 -15.41 -4.93 -9.60
CA ILE A 62 -15.82 -5.72 -8.43
C ILE A 62 -16.19 -7.15 -8.83
N GLN A 63 -16.82 -7.35 -9.99
CA GLN A 63 -17.14 -8.67 -10.53
C GLN A 63 -15.89 -9.51 -10.88
N GLN A 64 -14.70 -8.90 -10.99
CA GLN A 64 -13.44 -9.65 -11.19
C GLN A 64 -12.88 -10.25 -9.90
N PHE A 65 -13.37 -9.82 -8.75
CA PHE A 65 -13.07 -10.47 -7.48
C PHE A 65 -14.02 -11.65 -7.30
N SER A 66 -13.54 -12.72 -6.66
CA SER A 66 -14.33 -13.94 -6.41
C SER A 66 -15.54 -13.65 -5.50
N GLU A 67 -16.15 -14.68 -4.89
CA GLU A 67 -17.40 -14.57 -4.11
C GLU A 67 -17.47 -13.40 -3.11
N ASN A 68 -16.33 -12.89 -2.64
CA ASN A 68 -16.23 -11.74 -1.74
C ASN A 68 -16.17 -10.36 -2.43
N GLY A 69 -16.38 -10.25 -3.74
CA GLY A 69 -16.38 -8.97 -4.45
C GLY A 69 -17.28 -7.90 -3.80
N PRO A 70 -18.54 -8.21 -3.43
CA PRO A 70 -19.43 -7.23 -2.80
C PRO A 70 -18.90 -6.62 -1.49
N PHE A 71 -18.02 -7.31 -0.76
CA PHE A 71 -17.36 -6.74 0.43
C PHE A 71 -16.55 -5.47 0.10
N LEU A 72 -16.06 -5.35 -1.14
CA LEU A 72 -15.20 -4.26 -1.57
C LEU A 72 -15.97 -2.98 -1.96
N TYR A 73 -17.30 -3.00 -2.08
CA TYR A 73 -18.08 -1.82 -2.49
C TYR A 73 -17.78 -0.60 -1.61
N SER A 74 -17.82 -0.78 -0.29
CA SER A 74 -17.57 0.33 0.64
C SER A 74 -16.14 0.86 0.53
N ALA A 75 -15.15 -0.03 0.45
CA ALA A 75 -13.75 0.37 0.34
C ALA A 75 -13.47 1.11 -0.99
N LEU A 76 -13.96 0.57 -2.10
CA LEU A 76 -13.71 1.13 -3.44
C LEU A 76 -14.58 2.36 -3.76
N ALA A 77 -15.69 2.57 -3.05
CA ALA A 77 -16.43 3.83 -3.09
C ALA A 77 -15.67 4.98 -2.40
N ASN A 78 -14.83 4.68 -1.40
CA ASN A 78 -13.99 5.66 -0.70
C ASN A 78 -12.62 5.87 -1.37
N PHE A 79 -12.06 4.83 -1.99
CA PHE A 79 -10.80 4.88 -2.73
C PHE A 79 -10.82 3.88 -3.88
N SER A 80 -11.18 4.37 -5.06
CA SER A 80 -11.42 3.60 -6.28
C SER A 80 -10.14 3.34 -7.08
N ASN A 81 -10.27 2.55 -8.16
CA ASN A 81 -9.23 2.38 -9.17
C ASN A 81 -8.82 3.70 -9.84
N ARG A 82 -9.73 4.67 -9.98
CA ARG A 82 -9.40 6.00 -10.51
C ARG A 82 -8.59 6.82 -9.51
N ASP A 83 -8.90 6.68 -8.22
CA ASP A 83 -8.12 7.34 -7.17
C ASP A 83 -6.68 6.82 -7.11
N VAL A 84 -6.46 5.53 -7.41
CA VAL A 84 -5.11 4.97 -7.59
C VAL A 84 -4.36 5.66 -8.73
N ILE A 85 -5.01 5.88 -9.88
CA ILE A 85 -4.42 6.56 -11.04
C ILE A 85 -4.01 7.99 -10.66
N HIS A 86 -4.94 8.75 -10.08
CA HIS A 86 -4.68 10.12 -9.63
C HIS A 86 -3.63 10.19 -8.53
N PHE A 87 -3.59 9.21 -7.64
CA PHE A 87 -2.60 9.13 -6.59
C PHE A 87 -1.18 9.03 -7.17
N PHE A 88 -0.95 8.13 -8.11
CA PHE A 88 0.38 7.98 -8.74
C PHE A 88 0.74 9.17 -9.64
N ASP A 89 -0.23 9.79 -10.29
CA ASP A 89 -0.03 11.05 -11.02
C ASP A 89 0.47 12.17 -10.08
N ARG A 90 -0.14 12.34 -8.91
CA ARG A 90 0.33 13.28 -7.86
C ARG A 90 1.72 12.95 -7.32
N LEU A 91 2.11 11.68 -7.34
CA LEU A 91 3.47 11.26 -6.97
C LEU A 91 4.50 11.46 -8.09
N GLY A 92 4.10 12.00 -9.24
CA GLY A 92 4.97 12.22 -10.38
C GLY A 92 5.38 10.92 -11.07
N VAL A 93 4.50 9.91 -11.06
CA VAL A 93 4.68 8.64 -11.79
C VAL A 93 3.71 8.63 -12.98
N PRO A 94 4.15 9.05 -14.18
CA PRO A 94 3.29 9.00 -15.36
C PRO A 94 2.81 7.58 -15.63
N LEU A 95 1.52 7.45 -15.95
CA LEU A 95 0.88 6.15 -16.18
C LEU A 95 0.48 5.99 -17.64
N LYS A 96 0.33 4.74 -18.06
CA LYS A 96 -0.22 4.36 -19.35
C LYS A 96 -1.20 3.21 -19.20
N GLU A 97 -2.24 3.23 -20.02
CA GLU A 97 -3.17 2.14 -20.16
C GLU A 97 -2.71 1.20 -21.29
N GLU A 98 -2.84 -0.11 -21.05
CA GLU A 98 -2.57 -1.17 -22.02
C GLU A 98 -3.84 -2.02 -22.21
N ARG A 99 -3.79 -2.97 -23.16
CA ARG A 99 -4.90 -3.88 -23.49
C ARG A 99 -5.59 -4.44 -22.24
N GLY A 100 -6.93 -4.39 -22.26
CA GLY A 100 -7.80 -4.90 -21.20
C GLY A 100 -7.89 -3.96 -20.00
N GLY A 101 -7.61 -2.66 -20.18
CA GLY A 101 -7.69 -1.64 -19.14
C GLY A 101 -6.56 -1.70 -18.12
N ARG A 102 -5.50 -2.48 -18.36
CA ARG A 102 -4.39 -2.65 -17.39
C ARG A 102 -3.55 -1.39 -17.34
N VAL A 103 -3.22 -0.92 -16.14
CA VAL A 103 -2.48 0.33 -15.95
C VAL A 103 -1.07 0.05 -15.45
N PHE A 104 -0.08 0.62 -16.14
CA PHE A 104 1.34 0.49 -15.84
C PHE A 104 2.00 1.87 -15.70
N PRO A 105 3.14 1.99 -14.98
CA PRO A 105 3.99 3.17 -15.11
C PRO A 105 4.47 3.28 -16.56
N ALA A 106 4.54 4.51 -17.09
CA ALA A 106 5.01 4.78 -18.44
C ALA A 106 6.44 4.25 -18.66
N SER A 107 7.26 4.25 -17.61
CA SER A 107 8.63 3.72 -17.63
C SER A 107 8.73 2.19 -17.74
N ASN A 108 7.61 1.46 -17.58
CA ASN A 108 7.57 -0.01 -17.47
C ASN A 108 8.41 -0.59 -16.32
N ARG A 109 8.76 0.20 -15.29
CA ARG A 109 9.65 -0.25 -14.22
C ARG A 109 8.94 -0.20 -12.87
N SER A 110 8.73 -1.37 -12.26
CA SER A 110 8.19 -1.47 -10.90
C SER A 110 9.05 -0.78 -9.84
N LYS A 111 10.36 -0.66 -10.09
CA LYS A 111 11.29 0.08 -9.23
C LYS A 111 10.92 1.57 -9.10
N ASP A 112 10.40 2.18 -10.16
CA ASP A 112 10.06 3.61 -10.13
C ASP A 112 8.81 3.83 -9.27
N VAL A 113 7.83 2.92 -9.35
CA VAL A 113 6.67 2.89 -8.45
C VAL A 113 7.09 2.70 -7.00
N GLN A 114 7.94 1.71 -6.72
CA GLN A 114 8.45 1.43 -5.37
C GLN A 114 9.21 2.64 -4.80
N ALA A 115 10.04 3.29 -5.61
CA ALA A 115 10.80 4.47 -5.22
C ALA A 115 9.87 5.65 -4.88
N ALA A 116 8.86 5.91 -5.72
CA ALA A 116 7.88 6.96 -5.47
C ALA A 116 7.11 6.75 -4.15
N LEU A 117 6.65 5.52 -3.89
CA LEU A 117 5.97 5.17 -2.64
C LEU A 117 6.91 5.32 -1.42
N THR A 118 8.15 4.85 -1.53
CA THR A 118 9.14 4.93 -0.45
C THR A 118 9.50 6.38 -0.13
N PHE A 119 9.68 7.20 -1.17
CA PHE A 119 9.92 8.63 -1.03
C PHE A 119 8.72 9.33 -0.37
N TYR A 120 7.50 8.99 -0.78
CA TYR A 120 6.30 9.59 -0.21
C TYR A 120 6.10 9.24 1.28
N LEU A 121 6.33 7.98 1.67
CA LEU A 121 6.36 7.58 3.09
C LEU A 121 7.35 8.43 3.90
N ARG A 122 8.57 8.65 3.38
CA ARG A 122 9.58 9.49 4.03
C ARG A 122 9.13 10.95 4.13
N LYS A 123 8.52 11.50 3.07
CA LYS A 123 7.97 12.86 3.05
C LYS A 123 6.89 13.06 4.11
N LEU A 124 6.07 12.03 4.36
CA LEU A 124 5.03 12.02 5.39
C LEU A 124 5.57 11.75 6.81
N GLY A 125 6.89 11.54 6.98
CA GLY A 125 7.48 11.26 8.29
C GLY A 125 7.19 9.86 8.84
N VAL A 126 6.80 8.90 7.98
CA VAL A 126 6.60 7.51 8.41
C VAL A 126 7.94 6.87 8.77
N GLN A 127 8.05 6.34 9.99
CA GLN A 127 9.21 5.55 10.40
C GLN A 127 9.11 4.15 9.80
N VAL A 128 10.07 3.76 8.96
CA VAL A 128 10.10 2.44 8.32
C VAL A 128 11.20 1.60 8.97
N GLU A 129 10.83 0.46 9.56
CA GLU A 129 11.78 -0.53 10.08
C GLU A 129 11.81 -1.77 9.19
N LEU A 130 12.90 -1.91 8.44
CA LEU A 130 13.18 -3.06 7.60
C LEU A 130 13.85 -4.16 8.41
N ASN A 131 13.91 -5.38 7.86
CA ASN A 131 14.46 -6.56 8.55
C ASN A 131 13.86 -6.78 9.96
N THR A 132 12.60 -6.40 10.16
CA THR A 132 11.94 -6.49 11.46
C THR A 132 10.72 -7.39 11.30
N LYS A 133 10.89 -8.66 11.67
CA LYS A 133 9.83 -9.66 11.56
C LYS A 133 8.95 -9.58 12.80
N VAL A 134 7.69 -9.20 12.63
CA VAL A 134 6.69 -9.33 13.69
C VAL A 134 6.34 -10.82 13.88
N CYS A 135 6.51 -11.33 15.10
CA CYS A 135 6.26 -12.72 15.47
C CYS A 135 5.04 -12.90 16.36
N GLY A 136 4.45 -11.81 16.87
CA GLY A 136 3.23 -11.86 17.65
C GLY A 136 2.61 -10.49 17.90
N ILE A 137 1.37 -10.49 18.37
CA ILE A 137 0.64 -9.28 18.77
C ILE A 137 0.47 -9.34 20.29
N SER A 138 0.75 -8.23 20.97
CA SER A 138 0.55 -8.09 22.41
C SER A 138 -0.84 -7.52 22.69
N VAL A 139 -1.63 -8.27 23.47
CA VAL A 139 -3.01 -7.93 23.81
C VAL A 139 -3.14 -7.89 25.33
N LYS A 140 -3.68 -6.80 25.87
CA LYS A 140 -3.99 -6.65 27.29
C LYS A 140 -5.47 -6.29 27.44
N GLY A 141 -6.23 -7.19 28.07
CA GLY A 141 -7.69 -7.12 28.06
C GLY A 141 -8.21 -7.27 26.62
N ASN A 142 -9.06 -6.34 26.16
CA ASN A 142 -9.60 -6.33 24.79
C ASN A 142 -8.91 -5.29 23.89
N ARG A 143 -7.64 -4.96 24.16
CA ARG A 143 -6.88 -3.94 23.43
C ARG A 143 -5.53 -4.47 22.98
N VAL A 144 -5.22 -4.27 21.69
CA VAL A 144 -3.86 -4.41 21.17
C VAL A 144 -3.02 -3.27 21.74
N ASN A 145 -1.87 -3.60 22.35
CA ASN A 145 -0.98 -2.61 22.95
C ASN A 145 0.45 -2.63 22.37
N GLY A 146 0.74 -3.56 21.45
CA GLY A 146 2.04 -3.66 20.80
C GLY A 146 2.20 -4.93 19.98
N VAL A 147 3.42 -5.17 19.53
CA VAL A 147 3.83 -6.37 18.77
C VAL A 147 5.17 -6.90 19.30
N PHE A 148 5.41 -8.19 19.12
CA PHE A 148 6.70 -8.82 19.35
C PHE A 148 7.49 -8.89 18.04
N THR A 149 8.78 -8.58 18.08
CA THR A 149 9.64 -8.54 16.88
C THR A 149 10.91 -9.37 17.04
N GLU A 150 11.35 -9.99 15.95
CA GLU A 150 12.67 -10.60 15.77
C GLU A 150 13.46 -9.74 14.76
N ARG A 151 14.73 -9.45 15.08
CA ARG A 151 15.68 -8.77 14.20
C ARG A 151 16.81 -9.71 13.79
#